data_AF-A0A954LA91-F1
#
_entry.id   AF-A0A954LA91-F1
#
_cell.length_a   1.000
_cell.length_b   1.000
_cell.length_c   1.000
_cell.angle_alpha   90.00
_cell.angle_beta   90.00
_cell.angle_gamma   90.00
#
_symmetry.space_group_name_H-M   'P 1'
#
loop_
_entity.id
_entity.type
_entity.pdbx_description
1 polymer ?
#
loop_
_entity_poly.entity_id
_entity_poly.type
_entity_poly.pdbx_seq_one_letter_code
_entity_poly.pdbx_strand_id
1 'polypeptide(L)'
;FFEDLPAASYRIRELQPSGVTDGEEQLGSLGGTVVANDVMQLSVLDEDAAHYNFAEHGQQVTSGDTASIGFWQNRHGQELIASGGTQLADWLTATFDHILGNALAGSSGADVAAFYKNELFKQKGAKSSGPAKVDAEFMAVALATFFTSRNLAGEIAVQYGFTVTDTGIATKIVNVGADGAAFGVNDDTNLTILQLLLATNEMTDVCNQQLGFAAIYDQDGNGVIDATESALRTSAHRVFSSING
;
A
#
# COMPACT_ATOMS: atom_id res chain seq x y z
N PHE A 1 3.69 -15.42 -18.80
CA PHE A 1 4.01 -15.51 -20.23
C PHE A 1 4.01 -16.99 -20.61
N PHE A 2 3.36 -17.35 -21.71
CA PHE A 2 3.33 -18.72 -22.23
C PHE A 2 4.05 -18.69 -23.59
N GLU A 3 5.13 -19.45 -23.72
CA GLU A 3 5.97 -19.50 -24.92
C GLU A 3 5.70 -20.76 -25.75
N ASP A 4 6.11 -20.72 -27.02
CA ASP A 4 6.12 -21.86 -27.94
C ASP A 4 4.77 -22.59 -28.05
N LEU A 5 3.68 -21.83 -27.97
CA LEU A 5 2.32 -22.36 -28.14
C LEU A 5 2.10 -22.79 -29.60
N PRO A 6 1.77 -24.07 -29.87
CA PRO A 6 1.39 -24.49 -31.21
C PRO A 6 0.20 -23.72 -31.76
N ALA A 7 0.08 -23.63 -33.08
CA ALA A 7 -1.08 -23.03 -33.73
C ALA A 7 -2.38 -23.75 -33.31
N ALA A 8 -3.21 -23.08 -32.50
CA ALA A 8 -4.44 -23.62 -31.94
C ALA A 8 -5.35 -22.52 -31.36
N SER A 9 -6.58 -22.89 -31.00
CA SER A 9 -7.43 -22.05 -30.16
C SER A 9 -7.16 -22.34 -28.69
N TYR A 10 -6.88 -21.28 -27.94
CA TYR A 10 -6.57 -21.32 -26.51
C TYR A 10 -7.68 -20.66 -25.71
N ARG A 11 -7.80 -21.07 -24.45
CA ARG A 11 -8.58 -20.35 -23.44
C ARG A 11 -7.67 -19.83 -22.36
N ILE A 12 -7.88 -18.58 -22.00
CA ILE A 12 -7.25 -17.94 -20.85
C ILE A 12 -8.34 -17.83 -19.80
N ARG A 13 -8.04 -18.29 -18.59
CA ARG A 13 -8.96 -18.24 -17.46
C ARG A 13 -8.33 -17.54 -16.26
N GLU A 14 -9.05 -16.58 -15.70
CA GLU A 14 -8.70 -16.00 -14.41
C GLU A 14 -9.31 -16.82 -13.25
N LEU A 15 -8.59 -16.85 -12.14
CA LEU A 15 -9.16 -17.19 -10.85
C LEU A 15 -9.38 -15.88 -10.12
N GLN A 16 -10.64 -15.44 -10.03
CA GLN A 16 -11.02 -14.19 -9.37
C GLN A 16 -10.25 -14.01 -8.05
N PRO A 17 -9.38 -12.98 -7.96
CA PRO A 17 -8.71 -12.64 -6.73
C PRO A 17 -9.72 -12.17 -5.68
N SER A 18 -9.54 -12.60 -4.44
CA SER A 18 -10.27 -12.04 -3.31
C SER A 18 -9.78 -10.63 -2.97
N GLY A 19 -10.68 -9.75 -2.52
CA GLY A 19 -10.36 -8.37 -2.10
C GLY A 19 -10.70 -7.30 -3.15
N VAL A 20 -11.03 -7.74 -4.36
CA VAL A 20 -11.55 -6.94 -5.48
C VAL A 20 -12.89 -7.51 -5.95
N THR A 21 -13.67 -6.70 -6.65
CA THR A 21 -14.86 -7.16 -7.37
C THR A 21 -14.54 -7.28 -8.84
N ASP A 22 -14.96 -8.41 -9.41
CA ASP A 22 -14.92 -8.74 -10.82
C ASP A 22 -15.33 -7.57 -11.75
N GLY A 23 -14.62 -7.44 -12.86
CA GLY A 23 -14.79 -6.41 -13.87
C GLY A 23 -14.80 -6.98 -15.30
N GLU A 24 -14.83 -6.11 -16.30
CA GLU A 24 -14.93 -6.55 -17.70
C GLU A 24 -13.64 -7.18 -18.23
N GLU A 25 -13.78 -8.20 -19.10
CA GLU A 25 -12.66 -8.76 -19.84
C GLU A 25 -12.32 -7.95 -21.10
N GLN A 26 -11.03 -7.64 -21.26
CA GLN A 26 -10.51 -6.94 -22.42
C GLN A 26 -9.71 -7.89 -23.30
N LEU A 27 -10.24 -8.14 -24.51
CA LEU A 27 -9.53 -8.90 -25.53
C LEU A 27 -8.27 -8.16 -25.98
N GLY A 28 -7.23 -8.94 -26.25
CA GLY A 28 -5.91 -8.44 -26.64
C GLY A 28 -5.69 -8.31 -28.15
N SER A 29 -4.42 -8.33 -28.55
CA SER A 29 -3.92 -8.00 -29.89
C SER A 29 -4.52 -8.87 -31.01
N LEU A 30 -4.80 -10.15 -30.74
CA LEU A 30 -5.39 -11.07 -31.71
C LEU A 30 -6.92 -11.17 -31.60
N GLY A 31 -7.56 -10.30 -30.81
CA GLY A 31 -9.00 -10.31 -30.58
C GLY A 31 -9.47 -11.57 -29.86
N GLY A 32 -10.55 -12.19 -30.34
CA GLY A 32 -11.09 -13.41 -29.75
C GLY A 32 -12.53 -13.25 -29.26
N THR A 33 -12.90 -13.95 -28.20
CA THR A 33 -14.26 -13.94 -27.65
C THR A 33 -14.23 -14.14 -26.15
N VAL A 34 -15.00 -13.35 -25.41
CA VAL A 34 -15.34 -13.62 -24.01
C VAL A 34 -16.40 -14.71 -24.00
N VAL A 35 -16.04 -15.91 -23.54
CA VAL A 35 -16.90 -17.09 -23.64
C VAL A 35 -17.65 -17.40 -22.34
N ALA A 36 -17.15 -16.87 -21.23
CA ALA A 36 -17.79 -16.83 -19.91
C ALA A 36 -17.06 -15.78 -19.05
N ASN A 37 -17.64 -15.46 -17.89
CA ASN A 37 -16.94 -14.70 -16.84
C ASN A 37 -15.57 -15.32 -16.55
N ASP A 38 -14.54 -14.50 -16.49
CA ASP A 38 -13.15 -14.90 -16.26
C ASP A 38 -12.59 -15.84 -17.33
N VAL A 39 -13.22 -15.95 -18.52
CA VAL A 39 -12.78 -16.86 -19.57
C VAL A 39 -12.84 -16.21 -20.95
N MET A 40 -11.66 -15.97 -21.51
CA MET A 40 -11.48 -15.54 -22.89
C MET A 40 -10.98 -16.69 -23.77
N GLN A 41 -11.33 -16.65 -25.05
CA GLN A 41 -10.83 -17.57 -26.07
C GLN A 41 -10.20 -16.79 -27.21
N LEU A 42 -9.01 -17.21 -27.65
CA LEU A 42 -8.28 -16.63 -28.78
C LEU A 42 -7.70 -17.74 -29.66
N SER A 43 -7.38 -17.41 -30.90
CA SER A 43 -6.62 -18.29 -31.78
C SER A 43 -5.20 -17.76 -31.90
N VAL A 44 -4.23 -18.59 -31.54
CA VAL A 44 -2.80 -18.30 -31.73
C VAL A 44 -2.34 -19.13 -32.92
N LEU A 45 -1.66 -18.49 -33.86
CA LEU A 45 -1.08 -19.13 -35.04
C LEU A 45 0.43 -18.93 -34.99
N ASP A 46 0.97 -18.07 -35.85
CA ASP A 46 2.40 -17.76 -35.92
C ASP A 46 2.70 -16.34 -35.39
N GLU A 47 1.78 -15.76 -34.62
CA GLU A 47 1.83 -14.40 -34.07
C GLU A 47 1.66 -14.39 -32.55
N ASP A 48 2.35 -13.45 -31.89
CA ASP A 48 2.24 -13.27 -30.44
C ASP A 48 0.92 -12.60 -30.04
N ALA A 49 0.28 -13.20 -29.04
CA ALA A 49 -0.89 -12.65 -28.36
C ALA A 49 -0.46 -11.84 -27.13
N ALA A 50 -0.90 -10.57 -27.05
CA ALA A 50 -0.59 -9.69 -25.94
C ALA A 50 -1.81 -8.87 -25.50
N HIS A 51 -1.74 -8.32 -24.28
CA HIS A 51 -2.73 -7.38 -23.71
C HIS A 51 -4.15 -7.96 -23.52
N TYR A 52 -4.25 -9.23 -23.16
CA TYR A 52 -5.49 -9.82 -22.67
C TYR A 52 -5.59 -9.54 -21.18
N ASN A 53 -6.58 -8.73 -20.78
CA ASN A 53 -6.70 -8.25 -19.40
C ASN A 53 -8.05 -8.65 -18.81
N PHE A 54 -8.07 -8.94 -17.52
CA PHE A 54 -9.27 -9.02 -16.70
C PHE A 54 -9.28 -7.79 -15.81
N ALA A 55 -10.35 -6.99 -15.89
CA ALA A 55 -10.44 -5.77 -15.08
C ALA A 55 -10.92 -6.11 -13.66
N GLU A 56 -10.45 -5.34 -12.68
CA GLU A 56 -10.82 -5.50 -11.29
C GLU A 56 -11.23 -4.17 -10.69
N HIS A 57 -12.30 -4.18 -9.92
CA HIS A 57 -12.80 -3.02 -9.20
C HIS A 57 -12.42 -3.09 -7.72
N GLY A 58 -11.77 -2.02 -7.24
CA GLY A 58 -11.44 -1.88 -5.82
C GLY A 58 -12.70 -1.73 -4.95
N GLN A 59 -12.62 -2.25 -3.73
CA GLN A 59 -13.71 -2.17 -2.74
C GLN A 59 -13.44 -1.07 -1.71
N GLN A 60 -14.43 -0.70 -0.91
CA GLN A 60 -14.22 0.22 0.22
C GLN A 60 -13.54 -0.50 1.40
N VAL A 61 -12.82 0.26 2.23
CA VAL A 61 -12.26 -0.22 3.50
C VAL A 61 -13.39 -0.58 4.47
N THR A 62 -13.26 -1.70 5.16
CA THR A 62 -14.25 -2.23 6.10
C THR A 62 -13.64 -2.64 7.43
N SER A 63 -14.47 -2.93 8.43
CA SER A 63 -14.00 -3.41 9.73
C SER A 63 -13.14 -4.68 9.59
N GLY A 64 -11.96 -4.67 10.23
CA GLY A 64 -11.00 -5.78 10.17
C GLY A 64 -9.94 -5.64 9.08
N ASP A 65 -10.06 -4.64 8.20
CA ASP A 65 -9.04 -4.37 7.17
C ASP A 65 -7.83 -3.61 7.73
N THR A 66 -8.01 -2.82 8.79
CA THR A 66 -7.00 -1.94 9.39
C THR A 66 -7.00 -2.03 10.91
N ALA A 67 -6.02 -1.39 11.54
CA ALA A 67 -5.94 -1.28 12.99
C ALA A 67 -5.36 0.06 13.41
N SER A 68 -5.81 0.57 14.57
CA SER A 68 -5.31 1.83 15.12
C SER A 68 -3.80 1.82 15.37
N ILE A 69 -3.19 3.01 15.40
CA ILE A 69 -1.78 3.19 15.78
C ILE A 69 -1.45 2.62 17.19
N GLY A 70 -2.46 2.49 18.07
CA GLY A 70 -2.31 1.88 19.38
C GLY A 70 -2.14 0.36 19.31
N PHE A 71 -2.78 -0.31 18.34
CA PHE A 71 -2.60 -1.74 18.11
C PHE A 71 -1.14 -2.03 17.70
N TRP A 72 -0.64 -1.34 16.68
CA TRP A 72 0.71 -1.55 16.15
C TRP A 72 1.83 -1.29 17.17
N GLN A 73 1.59 -0.42 18.15
CA GLN A 73 2.52 -0.18 19.26
C GLN A 73 2.45 -1.26 20.36
N ASN A 74 1.29 -1.86 20.58
CA ASN A 74 1.07 -2.78 21.68
C ASN A 74 1.81 -4.12 21.46
N ARG A 75 1.76 -5.01 22.46
CA ARG A 75 2.46 -6.30 22.40
C ARG A 75 2.08 -7.12 21.15
N HIS A 76 0.80 -7.22 20.83
CA HIS A 76 0.32 -8.03 19.70
C HIS A 76 0.71 -7.43 18.36
N GLY A 77 0.59 -6.10 18.19
CA GLY A 77 1.04 -5.44 16.97
C GLY A 77 2.55 -5.58 16.76
N GLN A 78 3.34 -5.49 17.83
CA GLN A 78 4.80 -5.68 17.75
C GLN A 78 5.19 -7.12 17.43
N GLU A 79 4.48 -8.11 17.98
CA GLU A 79 4.65 -9.53 17.63
C GLU A 79 4.29 -9.79 16.15
N LEU A 80 3.21 -9.19 15.63
CA LEU A 80 2.85 -9.26 14.21
C LEU A 80 3.90 -8.61 13.32
N ILE A 81 4.32 -7.37 13.60
CA ILE A 81 5.39 -6.69 12.84
C ILE A 81 6.67 -7.54 12.82
N ALA A 82 7.06 -8.08 13.97
CA ALA A 82 8.23 -8.95 14.08
C ALA A 82 8.12 -10.20 13.20
N SER A 83 6.93 -10.79 13.09
CA SER A 83 6.68 -11.97 12.25
C SER A 83 6.78 -11.70 10.75
N GLY A 84 6.69 -10.44 10.31
CA GLY A 84 6.89 -10.05 8.90
C GLY A 84 8.33 -10.24 8.41
N GLY A 85 9.29 -10.40 9.33
CA GLY A 85 10.67 -10.75 8.99
C GLY A 85 11.38 -9.74 8.08
N THR A 86 12.38 -10.21 7.34
CA THR A 86 13.10 -9.38 6.35
C THR A 86 12.23 -9.01 5.17
N GLN A 87 11.24 -9.84 4.81
CA GLN A 87 10.32 -9.56 3.71
C GLN A 87 9.53 -8.26 3.93
N LEU A 88 9.09 -8.01 5.17
CA LEU A 88 8.45 -6.75 5.53
C LEU A 88 9.43 -5.57 5.38
N ALA A 89 10.65 -5.70 5.89
CA ALA A 89 11.65 -4.64 5.84
C ALA A 89 12.04 -4.30 4.39
N ASP A 90 12.25 -5.32 3.56
CA ASP A 90 12.58 -5.18 2.14
C ASP A 90 11.43 -4.52 1.37
N TRP A 91 10.19 -4.96 1.61
CA TRP A 91 9.01 -4.36 0.98
C TRP A 91 8.83 -2.89 1.38
N LEU A 92 8.96 -2.55 2.67
CA LEU A 92 8.86 -1.17 3.14
C LEU A 92 9.95 -0.29 2.52
N THR A 93 11.20 -0.76 2.51
CA THR A 93 12.35 -0.03 1.95
C THR A 93 12.19 0.20 0.45
N ALA A 94 11.72 -0.81 -0.29
CA ALA A 94 11.57 -0.71 -1.74
C ALA A 94 10.33 0.11 -2.16
N THR A 95 9.28 0.11 -1.34
CA THR A 95 8.00 0.79 -1.67
C THR A 95 7.99 2.24 -1.22
N PHE A 96 8.69 2.57 -0.13
CA PHE A 96 8.67 3.88 0.50
C PHE A 96 10.08 4.44 0.69
N ASP A 97 10.84 4.48 -0.39
CA ASP A 97 12.25 4.88 -0.42
C ASP A 97 12.49 6.36 -0.07
N HIS A 98 11.59 7.27 -0.41
CA HIS A 98 11.70 8.67 -0.01
C HIS A 98 11.52 8.84 1.50
N ILE A 99 10.49 8.19 2.07
CA ILE A 99 10.19 8.27 3.50
C ILE A 99 11.20 7.47 4.32
N LEU A 100 11.46 6.22 3.97
CA LEU A 100 12.26 5.30 4.78
C LEU A 100 13.74 5.25 4.39
N GLY A 101 14.11 5.78 3.21
CA GLY A 101 15.48 5.71 2.72
C GLY A 101 16.04 4.30 2.82
N ASN A 102 17.18 4.18 3.50
CA ASN A 102 17.80 2.89 3.83
C ASN A 102 17.62 2.51 5.31
N ALA A 103 16.75 3.19 6.07
CA ALA A 103 16.62 2.97 7.52
C ALA A 103 16.27 1.52 7.89
N LEU A 104 15.54 0.81 7.03
CA LEU A 104 15.13 -0.58 7.23
C LEU A 104 15.85 -1.56 6.29
N ALA A 105 16.82 -1.12 5.50
CA ALA A 105 17.52 -1.97 4.56
C ALA A 105 18.25 -3.12 5.29
N GLY A 106 17.93 -4.37 4.93
CA GLY A 106 18.50 -5.56 5.56
C GLY A 106 18.12 -5.78 7.04
N SER A 107 17.11 -5.05 7.53
CA SER A 107 16.64 -5.15 8.92
C SER A 107 15.75 -6.37 9.15
N SER A 108 15.67 -6.83 10.39
CA SER A 108 14.71 -7.86 10.78
C SER A 108 13.33 -7.27 11.06
N GLY A 109 12.27 -8.09 11.08
CA GLY A 109 10.94 -7.62 11.49
C GLY A 109 10.92 -7.05 12.92
N ALA A 110 11.79 -7.56 13.81
CA ALA A 110 11.92 -7.02 15.17
C ALA A 110 12.49 -5.59 15.17
N ASP A 111 13.39 -5.29 14.24
CA ASP A 111 13.92 -3.93 14.05
C ASP A 111 12.84 -3.00 13.49
N VAL A 112 12.02 -3.47 12.54
CA VAL A 112 10.84 -2.72 12.04
C VAL A 112 9.86 -2.43 13.19
N ALA A 113 9.60 -3.41 14.07
CA ALA A 113 8.73 -3.22 15.23
C ALA A 113 9.29 -2.15 16.18
N ALA A 114 10.59 -2.22 16.46
CA ALA A 114 11.29 -1.24 17.28
C ALA A 114 11.26 0.16 16.64
N PHE A 115 11.48 0.26 15.33
CA PHE A 115 11.39 1.51 14.57
C PHE A 115 10.01 2.15 14.69
N TYR A 116 8.94 1.40 14.43
CA TYR A 116 7.56 1.88 14.61
C TYR A 116 7.35 2.46 16.00
N LYS A 117 7.75 1.71 17.03
CA LYS A 117 7.50 2.08 18.42
C LYS A 117 8.35 3.27 18.88
N ASN A 118 9.61 3.35 18.50
CA ASN A 118 10.56 4.31 19.04
C ASN A 118 10.63 5.59 18.21
N GLU A 119 10.61 5.47 16.89
CA GLU A 119 10.80 6.59 15.96
C GLU A 119 9.48 7.22 15.53
N LEU A 120 8.41 6.42 15.34
CA LEU A 120 7.14 6.93 14.83
C LEU A 120 6.10 7.16 15.93
N PHE A 121 5.88 6.19 16.81
CA PHE A 121 4.82 6.28 17.81
C PHE A 121 5.20 7.16 19.01
N LYS A 122 6.44 7.02 19.49
CA LYS A 122 6.94 7.71 20.69
C LYS A 122 7.43 9.13 20.43
N GLN A 123 7.32 9.66 19.20
CA GLN A 123 7.86 10.97 18.80
C GLN A 123 7.75 11.99 19.93
N LYS A 124 8.88 12.20 20.61
CA LYS A 124 8.97 13.05 21.81
C LYS A 124 8.97 14.48 21.34
N GLY A 125 7.78 15.10 21.25
CA GLY A 125 7.50 16.52 21.52
C GLY A 125 8.58 17.56 21.22
N ALA A 126 9.39 17.40 20.18
CA ALA A 126 10.35 18.39 19.72
C ALA A 126 9.66 19.21 18.64
N LYS A 127 8.64 19.99 19.06
CA LYS A 127 7.95 21.01 18.25
C LYS A 127 7.83 20.66 16.75
N SER A 128 7.33 19.48 16.40
CA SER A 128 6.93 19.22 15.02
C SER A 128 5.64 20.00 14.79
N SER A 129 5.70 21.01 13.92
CA SER A 129 4.55 21.76 13.46
C SER A 129 3.62 20.80 12.71
N GLY A 130 2.56 20.28 13.35
CA GLY A 130 1.62 19.37 12.70
C GLY A 130 0.94 18.39 13.67
N PRO A 131 -0.01 17.57 13.20
CA PRO A 131 -0.65 16.56 14.05
C PRO A 131 0.40 15.61 14.60
N ALA A 132 0.34 15.37 15.90
CA ALA A 132 1.19 14.35 16.51
C ALA A 132 0.84 13.00 15.87
N LYS A 133 1.84 12.33 15.28
CA LYS A 133 1.81 10.93 14.83
C LYS A 133 1.30 10.61 13.41
N VAL A 134 1.21 11.58 12.48
CA VAL A 134 0.87 11.25 11.07
C VAL A 134 1.82 10.20 10.46
N ASP A 135 3.11 10.20 10.84
CA ASP A 135 4.09 9.20 10.41
C ASP A 135 3.73 7.79 10.92
N ALA A 136 3.20 7.68 12.14
CA ALA A 136 2.74 6.42 12.69
C ALA A 136 1.41 5.95 12.06
N GLU A 137 0.56 6.88 11.63
CA GLU A 137 -0.68 6.60 10.92
C GLU A 137 -0.42 6.09 9.50
N PHE A 138 0.48 6.75 8.76
CA PHE A 138 0.98 6.26 7.48
C PHE A 138 1.55 4.85 7.61
N MET A 139 2.47 4.64 8.57
CA MET A 139 3.08 3.33 8.77
C MET A 139 2.03 2.29 9.22
N ALA A 140 1.00 2.67 9.98
CA ALA A 140 -0.09 1.75 10.31
C ALA A 140 -0.85 1.27 9.07
N VAL A 141 -1.14 2.16 8.11
CA VAL A 141 -1.79 1.80 6.84
C VAL A 141 -0.84 0.98 5.96
N ALA A 142 0.45 1.30 5.92
CA ALA A 142 1.46 0.51 5.20
C ALA A 142 1.58 -0.92 5.77
N LEU A 143 1.61 -1.06 7.10
CA LEU A 143 1.63 -2.36 7.77
C LEU A 143 0.35 -3.14 7.50
N ALA A 144 -0.82 -2.51 7.58
CA ALA A 144 -2.08 -3.15 7.23
C ALA A 144 -2.07 -3.61 5.75
N THR A 145 -1.54 -2.80 4.83
CA THR A 145 -1.37 -3.13 3.40
C THR A 145 -0.55 -4.39 3.21
N PHE A 146 0.59 -4.51 3.89
CA PHE A 146 1.43 -5.70 3.83
C PHE A 146 0.75 -6.92 4.46
N PHE A 147 0.27 -6.80 5.70
CA PHE A 147 -0.22 -7.94 6.49
C PHE A 147 -1.58 -8.49 6.04
N THR A 148 -2.41 -7.68 5.39
CA THR A 148 -3.71 -8.15 4.86
C THR A 148 -3.62 -8.78 3.48
N SER A 149 -2.48 -8.66 2.79
CA SER A 149 -2.27 -9.32 1.50
C SER A 149 -1.70 -10.72 1.70
N ARG A 150 -2.47 -11.73 1.28
CA ARG A 150 -2.02 -13.14 1.26
C ARG A 150 -0.78 -13.33 0.39
N ASN A 151 -0.66 -12.53 -0.68
CA ASN A 151 0.48 -12.58 -1.60
C ASN A 151 1.78 -12.02 -0.98
N LEU A 152 1.67 -11.12 0.01
CA LEU A 152 2.83 -10.54 0.69
C LEU A 152 3.14 -11.26 2.00
N ALA A 153 2.16 -11.42 2.88
CA ALA A 153 2.37 -11.88 4.26
C ALA A 153 1.73 -13.26 4.56
N GLY A 154 1.08 -13.90 3.57
CA GLY A 154 0.27 -15.08 3.82
C GLY A 154 -0.91 -14.77 4.75
N GLU A 155 -1.26 -15.71 5.65
CA GLU A 155 -2.44 -15.60 6.51
C GLU A 155 -2.11 -15.27 7.98
N ILE A 156 -0.88 -14.84 8.27
CA ILE A 156 -0.40 -14.60 9.65
C ILE A 156 -1.22 -13.54 10.40
N ALA A 157 -1.85 -12.61 9.69
CA ALA A 157 -2.64 -11.53 10.29
C ALA A 157 -4.05 -11.99 10.73
N VAL A 158 -4.54 -13.13 10.23
CA VAL A 158 -5.86 -13.67 10.59
C VAL A 158 -5.97 -13.90 12.10
N GLN A 159 -4.92 -14.43 12.73
CA GLN A 159 -4.90 -14.67 14.18
C GLN A 159 -4.95 -13.39 15.03
N TYR A 160 -4.67 -12.24 14.42
CA TYR A 160 -4.74 -10.92 15.05
C TYR A 160 -6.06 -10.19 14.74
N GLY A 161 -6.99 -10.84 14.03
CA GLY A 161 -8.31 -10.31 13.72
C GLY A 161 -8.40 -9.55 12.39
N PHE A 162 -7.37 -9.61 11.55
CA PHE A 162 -7.41 -8.98 10.23
C PHE A 162 -8.13 -9.84 9.19
N THR A 163 -8.84 -9.18 8.29
CA THR A 163 -9.35 -9.77 7.05
C THR A 163 -8.20 -9.88 6.04
N VAL A 164 -7.84 -11.11 5.67
CA VAL A 164 -6.77 -11.37 4.68
C VAL A 164 -7.38 -11.79 3.35
N THR A 165 -7.05 -11.05 2.30
CA THR A 165 -7.45 -11.31 0.91
C THR A 165 -6.21 -11.40 0.03
N ASP A 166 -6.34 -11.78 -1.24
CA ASP A 166 -5.17 -11.90 -2.12
C ASP A 166 -4.49 -10.54 -2.32
N THR A 167 -5.30 -9.49 -2.49
CA THR A 167 -4.80 -8.12 -2.66
C THR A 167 -4.59 -7.37 -1.34
N GLY A 168 -5.19 -7.85 -0.24
CA GLY A 168 -5.25 -7.09 1.00
C GLY A 168 -5.96 -5.75 0.82
N ILE A 169 -5.59 -4.76 1.63
CA ILE A 169 -6.16 -3.42 1.52
C ILE A 169 -5.57 -2.59 0.38
N ALA A 170 -4.52 -3.05 -0.30
CA ALA A 170 -3.78 -2.27 -1.31
C ALA A 170 -4.68 -1.74 -2.43
N THR A 171 -5.68 -2.51 -2.83
CA THR A 171 -6.65 -2.21 -3.89
C THR A 171 -7.93 -1.54 -3.38
N LYS A 172 -8.09 -1.41 -2.06
CA LYS A 172 -9.25 -0.74 -1.48
C LYS A 172 -9.22 0.74 -1.83
N ILE A 173 -10.38 1.32 -2.09
CA ILE A 173 -10.55 2.69 -2.54
C ILE A 173 -10.91 3.58 -1.34
N VAL A 174 -10.26 4.74 -1.27
CA VAL A 174 -10.57 5.84 -0.37
C VAL A 174 -10.72 7.13 -1.16
N ASN A 175 -11.68 7.97 -0.76
CA ASN A 175 -11.83 9.30 -1.32
C ASN A 175 -11.07 10.32 -0.45
N VAL A 176 -10.25 11.16 -1.07
CA VAL A 176 -9.44 12.15 -0.34
C VAL A 176 -10.25 13.36 0.13
N GLY A 177 -11.52 13.52 -0.29
CA GLY A 177 -12.36 14.67 0.06
C GLY A 177 -11.65 15.99 -0.24
N ALA A 178 -11.66 16.93 0.70
CA ALA A 178 -10.97 18.22 0.57
C ALA A 178 -9.45 18.15 0.88
N ASP A 179 -8.88 16.95 0.98
CA ASP A 179 -7.49 16.70 1.38
C ASP A 179 -6.61 16.26 0.21
N GLY A 180 -7.04 16.49 -1.04
CA GLY A 180 -6.33 16.03 -2.24
C GLY A 180 -4.92 16.60 -2.39
N ALA A 181 -4.71 17.83 -1.91
CA ALA A 181 -3.40 18.49 -1.93
C ALA A 181 -2.29 17.69 -1.23
N ALA A 182 -2.61 16.93 -0.18
CA ALA A 182 -1.65 16.08 0.52
C ALA A 182 -1.16 14.91 -0.35
N PHE A 183 -1.89 14.54 -1.39
CA PHE A 183 -1.57 13.40 -2.25
C PHE A 183 -1.25 13.83 -3.68
N GLY A 184 -1.03 15.13 -3.92
CA GLY A 184 -0.75 15.66 -5.24
C GLY A 184 -1.89 15.50 -6.25
N VAL A 185 -3.13 15.38 -5.77
CA VAL A 185 -4.34 15.19 -6.60
C VAL A 185 -5.38 16.27 -6.33
N ASN A 186 -6.40 16.34 -7.19
CA ASN A 186 -7.55 17.19 -6.93
C ASN A 186 -8.37 16.67 -5.76
N ASP A 187 -9.10 17.56 -5.10
CA ASP A 187 -10.12 17.19 -4.13
C ASP A 187 -11.15 16.22 -4.74
N ASP A 188 -11.76 15.42 -3.88
CA ASP A 188 -12.73 14.37 -4.19
C ASP A 188 -12.20 13.24 -5.09
N THR A 189 -10.88 13.15 -5.31
CA THR A 189 -10.26 12.05 -6.05
C THR A 189 -10.37 10.74 -5.26
N ASN A 190 -10.77 9.67 -5.96
CA ASN A 190 -10.68 8.30 -5.44
C ASN A 190 -9.30 7.73 -5.74
N LEU A 191 -8.61 7.25 -4.70
CA LEU A 191 -7.33 6.56 -4.79
C LEU A 191 -7.44 5.18 -4.18
N THR A 192 -6.69 4.22 -4.71
CA THR A 192 -6.44 2.99 -3.94
C THR A 192 -5.56 3.30 -2.73
N ILE A 193 -5.61 2.49 -1.68
CA ILE A 193 -4.73 2.66 -0.51
C ILE A 193 -3.26 2.66 -0.94
N LEU A 194 -2.85 1.78 -1.87
CA LEU A 194 -1.48 1.77 -2.37
C LEU A 194 -1.13 3.07 -3.12
N GLN A 195 -2.03 3.60 -3.95
CA GLN A 195 -1.82 4.89 -4.62
C GLN A 195 -1.70 6.04 -3.61
N LEU A 196 -2.53 6.04 -2.56
CA LEU A 196 -2.48 7.03 -1.50
C LEU A 196 -1.15 6.99 -0.73
N LEU A 197 -0.66 5.79 -0.39
CA LEU A 197 0.63 5.61 0.27
C LEU A 197 1.80 6.03 -0.62
N LEU A 198 1.78 5.62 -1.90
CA LEU A 198 2.82 6.01 -2.86
C LEU A 198 2.82 7.52 -3.12
N ALA A 199 1.65 8.14 -3.25
CA ALA A 199 1.56 9.60 -3.37
C ALA A 199 2.13 10.32 -2.14
N THR A 200 1.94 9.78 -0.94
CA THR A 200 2.55 10.32 0.28
C THR A 200 4.07 10.19 0.26
N ASN A 201 4.59 9.06 -0.25
CA ASN A 201 6.03 8.85 -0.44
C ASN A 201 6.61 9.87 -1.43
N GLU A 202 6.00 10.01 -2.61
CA GLU A 202 6.43 10.96 -3.65
C GLU A 202 6.39 12.42 -3.18
N MET A 203 5.40 12.78 -2.36
CA MET A 203 5.25 14.12 -1.80
C MET A 203 6.23 14.43 -0.66
N THR A 204 6.97 13.43 -0.17
CA THR A 204 8.01 13.56 0.86
C THR A 204 9.39 13.54 0.18
N ASP A 205 10.31 14.41 0.61
CA ASP A 205 11.65 14.48 0.00
C ASP A 205 12.52 13.26 0.33
N VAL A 206 13.58 13.08 -0.45
CA VAL A 206 14.60 12.05 -0.27
C VAL A 206 15.36 12.30 1.04
N CYS A 207 15.11 11.43 2.01
CA CYS A 207 15.89 11.17 3.23
C CYS A 207 17.06 12.13 3.51
N ASN A 208 16.93 12.95 4.56
CA ASN A 208 18.05 13.69 5.13
C ASN A 208 19.25 12.75 5.40
N GLN A 209 20.47 13.21 5.17
CA GLN A 209 21.69 12.42 5.40
C GLN A 209 21.97 12.17 6.90
N GLN A 210 21.07 12.55 7.82
CA GLN A 210 21.33 12.62 9.26
C GLN A 210 20.61 11.55 10.10
N LEU A 211 19.41 11.13 9.71
CA LEU A 211 18.61 10.13 10.45
C LEU A 211 18.33 8.85 9.65
N GLY A 212 18.54 8.87 8.33
CA GLY A 212 18.33 7.71 7.46
C GLY A 212 16.87 7.48 7.02
N PHE A 213 15.93 8.31 7.50
CA PHE A 213 14.52 8.41 7.06
C PHE A 213 14.01 9.86 7.15
N ALA A 214 12.97 10.21 6.41
CA ALA A 214 12.33 11.53 6.37
C ALA A 214 11.05 11.57 7.21
N ALA A 215 10.74 12.75 7.77
CA ALA A 215 9.41 13.00 8.30
C ALA A 215 8.45 13.22 7.12
N ILE A 216 7.22 12.68 7.21
CA ILE A 216 6.26 12.80 6.11
C ILE A 216 5.97 14.27 5.75
N TYR A 217 6.08 14.61 4.46
CA TYR A 217 6.03 15.98 3.91
C TYR A 217 7.12 16.95 4.41
N ASP A 218 8.25 16.49 4.93
CA ASP A 218 9.48 17.30 4.99
C ASP A 218 9.99 17.43 3.55
N GLN A 219 9.55 18.46 2.82
CA GLN A 219 9.73 18.62 1.38
C GLN A 219 11.08 19.25 1.02
N ASP A 220 11.69 19.98 1.95
CA ASP A 220 13.01 20.60 1.75
C ASP A 220 14.13 19.83 2.46
N GLY A 221 13.79 18.71 3.14
CA GLY A 221 14.71 17.78 3.76
C GLY A 221 15.51 18.38 4.92
N ASN A 222 15.07 19.53 5.45
CA ASN A 222 15.81 20.26 6.47
C ASN A 222 15.55 19.71 7.90
N GLY A 223 14.61 18.76 8.04
CA GLY A 223 14.23 18.15 9.32
C GLY A 223 13.31 19.01 10.20
N VAL A 224 12.77 20.11 9.67
CA VAL A 224 11.96 21.13 10.33
C VAL A 224 10.69 21.37 9.54
N ILE A 225 9.57 20.94 10.11
CA ILE A 225 8.26 21.12 9.48
C ILE A 225 7.82 22.59 9.48
N ASP A 226 7.68 23.17 8.30
CA ASP A 226 7.20 24.53 8.07
C ASP A 226 5.65 24.62 8.09
N ALA A 227 5.11 25.81 7.81
CA ALA A 227 3.66 26.02 7.82
C ALA A 227 2.91 25.29 6.67
N THR A 228 3.53 25.19 5.50
CA THR A 228 2.98 24.50 4.32
C THR A 228 3.00 22.99 4.55
N GLU A 229 4.12 22.46 5.03
CA GLU A 229 4.32 21.04 5.34
C GLU A 229 3.40 20.59 6.48
N SER A 230 3.24 21.44 7.51
CA SER A 230 2.27 21.22 8.60
C SER A 230 0.82 21.14 8.08
N ALA A 231 0.45 21.95 7.08
CA ALA A 231 -0.86 21.90 6.47
C ALA A 231 -1.08 20.58 5.72
N LEU A 232 -0.09 20.13 4.93
CA LEU A 232 -0.12 18.84 4.24
C LEU A 232 -0.24 17.67 5.23
N ARG A 233 0.54 17.69 6.31
CA ARG A 233 0.46 16.69 7.40
C ARG A 233 -0.91 16.68 8.07
N THR A 234 -1.55 17.83 8.23
CA THR A 234 -2.90 17.93 8.80
C THR A 234 -3.95 17.34 7.87
N SER A 235 -3.84 17.58 6.57
CA SER A 235 -4.71 16.97 5.55
C SER A 235 -4.52 15.45 5.48
N ALA A 236 -3.27 14.98 5.45
CA ALA A 236 -2.97 13.55 5.45
C ALA A 236 -3.48 12.83 6.71
N HIS A 237 -3.33 13.46 7.88
CA HIS A 237 -3.88 12.93 9.14
C HIS A 237 -5.39 12.69 9.05
N ARG A 238 -6.18 13.60 8.47
CA ARG A 238 -7.64 13.42 8.33
C ARG A 238 -7.97 12.16 7.53
N VAL A 239 -7.24 11.90 6.45
CA VAL A 239 -7.45 10.72 5.62
C VAL A 239 -6.94 9.45 6.31
N PHE A 240 -5.69 9.43 6.80
CA PHE A 240 -5.13 8.24 7.45
C PHE A 240 -5.86 7.85 8.73
N SER A 241 -6.30 8.82 9.54
CA SER A 241 -7.08 8.53 10.74
C SER A 241 -8.45 7.95 10.42
N SER A 242 -9.08 8.32 9.30
CA SER A 242 -10.33 7.73 8.83
C SER A 242 -10.16 6.27 8.38
N ILE A 243 -8.97 5.92 7.86
CA ILE A 243 -8.62 4.56 7.42
C ILE A 243 -8.26 3.67 8.62
N ASN A 244 -7.50 4.20 9.59
CA ASN A 244 -7.03 3.47 10.77
C ASN A 244 -8.08 3.35 11.91
N GLY A 245 -9.28 3.92 11.69
CA GLY A 245 -10.35 4.08 12.67
C GLY A 245 -11.14 2.83 12.99
#